data_AF-A0A4U5LX65-F1
#
_entry.id   AF-A0A4U5LX65-F1
#
_cell.length_a   1.000
_cell.length_b   1.000
_cell.length_c   1.000
_cell.angle_alpha   90.00
_cell.angle_beta   90.00
_cell.angle_gamma   90.00
#
_symmetry.space_group_name_H-M   'P 1'
#
loop_
_entity.id
_entity.type
_entity.pdbx_description
1 polymer ?
#
loop_
_entity_poly.entity_id
_entity_poly.type
_entity_poly.pdbx_seq_one_letter_code
_entity_poly.pdbx_strand_id
1 'polypeptide(L)'
;MGAQASRYRLPPTSPNYQLFSISISSSNKIRVIDADLDVVNVIRENLTKNYGLEGESISSAETLFKLQGHPFRTLSAYEENLSVRYFFALLLEELCKKGWRLCLDSNLKQSVTGIRSTLFFAKAVPASSETRIFCLSFSSTNRIQIFNGTNRAIRALRECVGGKHLNKKENDSGRIFEISIQNEYAFGFMYAVGANESPKLHDAAKVNALLAELFERFSECGFKHYGTVNLKGTTDCIFFIKTRRVFRSEPWNAVVARESRSIAWIYCVSRTNLRVFFSQNESSVDAITSIFVPAFEAPPADRYVGFKHAVFSRRL
;
A
#
# COMPACT_ATOMS: atom_id res chain seq x y z
N MET A 1 -27.44 -24.56 -0.59
CA MET A 1 -27.79 -23.21 -1.08
C MET A 1 -26.68 -22.73 -2.01
N GLY A 2 -26.94 -22.69 -3.32
CA GLY A 2 -25.93 -22.31 -4.31
C GLY A 2 -25.72 -20.80 -4.33
N ALA A 3 -24.46 -20.36 -4.18
CA ALA A 3 -24.12 -18.95 -4.37
C ALA A 3 -24.41 -18.58 -5.84
N GLN A 4 -25.32 -17.63 -6.07
CA GLN A 4 -25.50 -17.05 -7.40
C GLN A 4 -24.17 -16.42 -7.83
N ALA A 5 -23.62 -16.90 -8.95
CA ALA A 5 -22.48 -16.26 -9.60
C ALA A 5 -22.84 -14.79 -9.90
N SER A 6 -21.91 -13.88 -9.60
CA SER A 6 -22.06 -12.46 -9.91
C SER A 6 -22.48 -12.29 -11.38
N ARG A 7 -23.65 -11.70 -11.62
CA ARG A 7 -24.16 -11.39 -12.96
C ARG A 7 -23.51 -10.14 -13.58
N TYR A 8 -22.55 -9.53 -12.88
CA TYR A 8 -21.88 -8.33 -13.35
C TYR A 8 -20.92 -8.69 -14.48
N ARG A 9 -21.30 -8.34 -15.72
CA ARG A 9 -20.36 -8.36 -16.85
C ARG A 9 -19.54 -7.08 -16.78
N LEU A 10 -18.22 -7.24 -16.69
CA LEU A 10 -17.31 -6.12 -16.83
C LEU A 10 -17.53 -5.47 -18.21
N PRO A 11 -17.49 -4.13 -18.29
CA PRO A 11 -17.46 -3.46 -19.59
C PRO A 11 -16.24 -3.92 -20.39
N PRO A 12 -16.32 -4.00 -21.73
CA PRO A 12 -15.19 -4.40 -22.54
C PRO A 12 -13.99 -3.48 -22.29
N THR A 13 -12.87 -4.08 -21.91
CA THR A 13 -11.62 -3.39 -21.63
C THR A 13 -11.15 -2.68 -22.90
N SER A 14 -10.99 -1.36 -22.86
CA SER A 14 -10.50 -0.64 -24.05
C SER A 14 -9.09 -1.13 -24.40
N PRO A 15 -8.72 -1.27 -25.69
CA PRO A 15 -7.43 -1.84 -26.09
C PRO A 15 -6.22 -1.10 -25.48
N ASN A 16 -6.40 0.18 -25.15
CA ASN A 16 -5.37 1.08 -24.63
C ASN A 16 -5.37 1.20 -23.09
N TYR A 17 -6.26 0.50 -22.39
CA TYR A 17 -6.43 0.63 -20.94
C TYR A 17 -6.57 -0.73 -20.28
N GLN A 18 -5.46 -1.46 -20.21
CA GLN A 18 -5.38 -2.74 -19.51
C GLN A 18 -5.21 -2.50 -18.00
N LEU A 19 -6.24 -2.81 -17.25
CA LEU A 19 -6.25 -2.81 -15.80
C LEU A 19 -6.57 -4.20 -15.28
N PHE A 20 -6.04 -4.54 -14.11
CA PHE A 20 -6.55 -5.66 -13.33
C PHE A 20 -6.51 -5.30 -11.84
N SER A 21 -7.17 -6.10 -11.01
CA SER A 21 -7.10 -5.92 -9.56
C SER A 21 -6.83 -7.20 -8.78
N ILE A 22 -6.20 -7.04 -7.62
CA ILE A 22 -5.95 -8.10 -6.64
C ILE A 22 -6.65 -7.70 -5.34
N SER A 23 -7.64 -8.49 -4.90
CA SER A 23 -8.29 -8.33 -3.59
C SER A 23 -7.84 -9.43 -2.63
N ILE A 24 -7.54 -9.03 -1.40
CA ILE A 24 -7.02 -9.90 -0.35
C ILE A 24 -8.11 -10.11 0.69
N SER A 25 -8.50 -11.37 0.92
CA SER A 25 -9.50 -11.71 1.92
C SER A 25 -8.91 -11.80 3.33
N SER A 26 -9.79 -11.78 4.33
CA SER A 26 -9.39 -11.79 5.72
C SER A 26 -8.77 -13.09 6.23
N SER A 27 -8.85 -14.16 5.43
CA SER A 27 -8.46 -15.53 5.79
C SER A 27 -7.27 -16.02 4.97
N ASN A 28 -7.54 -16.53 3.76
CA ASN A 28 -6.61 -17.27 2.93
C ASN A 28 -6.94 -17.20 1.44
N LYS A 29 -7.69 -16.18 1.00
CA LYS A 29 -8.08 -16.05 -0.41
C LYS A 29 -7.46 -14.82 -1.04
N ILE A 30 -6.99 -14.98 -2.26
CA ILE A 30 -6.62 -13.89 -3.16
C ILE A 30 -7.51 -13.97 -4.38
N ARG A 31 -8.14 -12.86 -4.71
CA ARG A 31 -9.04 -12.73 -5.85
C ARG A 31 -8.38 -11.83 -6.87
N VAL A 32 -8.27 -12.30 -8.11
CA VAL A 32 -7.72 -11.56 -9.23
C VAL A 32 -8.85 -11.30 -10.21
N ILE A 33 -9.09 -10.06 -10.57
CA ILE A 33 -10.21 -9.63 -11.44
C ILE A 33 -9.65 -8.93 -12.66
N ASP A 34 -10.18 -9.26 -13.83
CA ASP A 34 -9.84 -8.65 -15.14
C ASP A 34 -8.35 -8.77 -15.53
N ALA A 35 -7.68 -9.85 -15.11
CA ALA A 35 -6.30 -10.13 -15.46
C ALA A 35 -6.20 -11.08 -16.66
N ASP A 36 -5.21 -10.84 -17.52
CA ASP A 36 -4.84 -11.80 -18.56
C ASP A 36 -4.19 -13.07 -17.96
N LEU A 37 -4.11 -14.13 -18.76
CA LEU A 37 -3.57 -15.41 -18.31
C LEU A 37 -2.11 -15.30 -17.84
N ASP A 38 -1.32 -14.42 -18.47
CA ASP A 38 0.08 -14.21 -18.10
C ASP A 38 0.23 -13.64 -16.68
N VAL A 39 -0.59 -12.64 -16.33
CA VAL A 39 -0.66 -12.09 -14.96
C VAL A 39 -1.11 -13.14 -13.98
N VAL A 40 -2.16 -13.89 -14.31
CA VAL A 40 -2.68 -14.96 -13.44
C VAL A 40 -1.60 -16.02 -13.21
N ASN A 41 -0.82 -16.37 -14.24
CA ASN A 41 0.30 -17.31 -14.14
C ASN A 41 1.41 -16.80 -13.22
N VAL A 42 1.82 -15.53 -13.37
CA VAL A 42 2.82 -14.89 -12.48
C VAL A 42 2.37 -14.94 -11.02
N ILE A 43 1.10 -14.62 -10.76
CA ILE A 43 0.53 -14.67 -9.40
C ILE A 43 0.48 -16.11 -8.90
N ARG A 44 0.02 -17.07 -9.72
CA ARG A 44 -0.07 -18.49 -9.36
C ARG A 44 1.30 -19.07 -9.00
N GLU A 45 2.31 -18.84 -9.82
CA GLU A 45 3.68 -19.31 -9.57
C GLU A 45 4.23 -18.75 -8.25
N ASN A 46 4.02 -17.46 -8.00
CA ASN A 46 4.41 -16.82 -6.76
C ASN A 46 3.70 -17.42 -5.54
N LEU A 47 2.40 -17.68 -5.63
CA LEU A 47 1.64 -18.27 -4.53
C LEU A 47 2.04 -19.72 -4.27
N THR A 48 2.18 -20.53 -5.32
CA THR A 48 2.62 -21.92 -5.21
C THR A 48 4.00 -22.02 -4.58
N LYS A 49 4.93 -21.14 -4.98
CA LYS A 49 6.31 -21.12 -4.46
C LYS A 49 6.39 -20.76 -2.97
N ASN A 50 5.54 -19.85 -2.48
CA ASN A 50 5.69 -19.29 -1.13
C ASN A 50 4.69 -19.83 -0.09
N TYR A 51 3.54 -20.36 -0.52
CA TYR A 51 2.47 -20.82 0.37
C TYR A 51 1.87 -22.17 0.00
N GLY A 52 1.78 -22.47 -1.29
CA GLY A 52 0.97 -23.58 -1.79
C GLY A 52 -0.51 -23.20 -1.94
N LEU A 53 -1.17 -23.89 -2.87
CA LEU A 53 -2.58 -23.69 -3.21
C LEU A 53 -3.42 -24.86 -2.68
N GLU A 54 -4.51 -24.55 -1.98
CA GLU A 54 -5.57 -25.53 -1.66
C GLU A 54 -6.54 -25.69 -2.82
N GLY A 55 -6.71 -24.65 -3.61
CA GLY A 55 -7.61 -24.68 -4.75
C GLY A 55 -7.60 -23.37 -5.53
N GLU A 56 -8.11 -23.47 -6.75
CA GLU A 56 -8.24 -22.38 -7.69
C GLU A 56 -9.61 -22.48 -8.36
N SER A 57 -10.31 -21.35 -8.45
CA SER A 57 -11.59 -21.25 -9.17
C SER A 57 -11.47 -20.16 -10.22
N ILE A 58 -11.73 -20.51 -11.47
CA ILE A 58 -11.61 -19.62 -12.61
C ILE A 58 -13.00 -19.37 -13.18
N SER A 59 -13.30 -18.11 -13.48
CA SER A 59 -14.49 -17.64 -14.16
C SER A 59 -14.09 -16.68 -15.29
N SER A 60 -15.06 -16.21 -16.10
CA SER A 60 -14.78 -15.33 -17.24
C SER A 60 -14.15 -13.98 -16.87
N ALA A 61 -14.31 -13.52 -15.63
CA ALA A 61 -13.84 -12.20 -15.18
C ALA A 61 -12.89 -12.29 -13.97
N GLU A 62 -12.72 -13.47 -13.38
CA GLU A 62 -12.10 -13.62 -12.08
C GLU A 62 -11.39 -14.97 -11.93
N THR A 63 -10.22 -14.92 -11.29
CA THR A 63 -9.55 -16.08 -10.73
C THR A 63 -9.44 -15.94 -9.21
N LEU A 64 -9.94 -16.93 -8.47
CA LEU A 64 -9.89 -17.00 -7.02
C LEU A 64 -8.93 -18.09 -6.57
N PHE A 65 -7.84 -17.67 -5.92
CA PHE A 65 -6.88 -18.57 -5.28
C PHE A 65 -7.24 -18.78 -3.81
N LYS A 66 -7.27 -20.03 -3.36
CA LYS A 66 -7.35 -20.41 -1.95
C LYS A 66 -5.98 -20.97 -1.54
N LEU A 67 -5.35 -20.33 -0.56
CA LEU A 67 -4.01 -20.65 -0.08
C LEU A 67 -4.08 -21.70 1.04
N GLN A 68 -3.02 -22.50 1.16
CA GLN A 68 -2.84 -23.38 2.31
C GLN A 68 -2.73 -22.57 3.60
N GLY A 69 -3.44 -23.03 4.64
CA GLY A 69 -3.46 -22.36 5.94
C GLY A 69 -4.22 -21.04 5.93
N HIS A 70 -3.82 -20.11 6.80
CA HIS A 70 -4.53 -18.84 7.02
C HIS A 70 -3.60 -17.62 7.04
N PRO A 71 -2.87 -17.36 5.93
CA PRO A 71 -1.80 -16.37 5.89
C PRO A 71 -2.26 -14.94 6.15
N PHE A 72 -3.55 -14.62 6.00
CA PHE A 72 -4.09 -13.28 6.27
C PHE A 72 -4.81 -13.19 7.62
N ARG A 73 -4.93 -14.27 8.40
CA ARG A 73 -5.61 -14.18 9.70
C ARG A 73 -4.87 -13.22 10.63
N THR A 74 -5.61 -12.36 11.32
CA THR A 74 -5.06 -11.33 12.22
C THR A 74 -4.21 -11.92 13.34
N LEU A 75 -4.69 -13.02 13.93
CA LEU A 75 -4.01 -13.76 14.99
C LEU A 75 -3.34 -15.00 14.39
N SER A 76 -2.24 -14.80 13.66
CA SER A 76 -1.41 -15.89 13.13
C SER A 76 -0.10 -15.99 13.89
N ALA A 77 0.60 -17.12 13.70
CA ALA A 77 1.96 -17.29 14.20
C ALA A 77 2.89 -16.19 13.65
N TYR A 78 3.94 -15.87 14.41
CA TYR A 78 4.92 -14.84 14.05
C TYR A 78 5.55 -15.08 12.68
N GLU A 79 6.00 -16.30 12.39
CA GLU A 79 6.61 -16.66 11.11
C GLU A 79 5.65 -16.48 9.92
N GLU A 80 4.36 -16.80 10.08
CA GLU A 80 3.35 -16.56 9.03
C GLU A 80 3.17 -15.06 8.75
N ASN A 81 3.23 -14.22 9.79
CA ASN A 81 3.16 -12.76 9.63
C ASN A 81 4.38 -12.22 8.89
N LEU A 82 5.55 -12.79 9.14
CA LEU A 82 6.78 -12.40 8.45
C LEU A 82 6.75 -12.82 6.98
N SER A 83 6.35 -14.07 6.73
CA SER A 83 6.28 -14.64 5.39
C SER A 83 5.37 -13.83 4.46
N VAL A 84 4.22 -13.36 4.95
CA VAL A 84 3.24 -12.67 4.09
C VAL A 84 3.69 -11.30 3.64
N ARG A 85 4.40 -10.58 4.52
CA ARG A 85 4.95 -9.27 4.21
C ARG A 85 6.10 -9.38 3.21
N TYR A 86 6.95 -10.38 3.38
CA TYR A 86 8.03 -10.68 2.43
C TYR A 86 7.49 -11.11 1.06
N PHE A 87 6.52 -12.03 1.04
CA PHE A 87 5.86 -12.49 -0.18
C PHE A 87 5.27 -11.34 -1.00
N PHE A 88 4.54 -10.42 -0.37
CA PHE A 88 3.96 -9.29 -1.09
C PHE A 88 5.02 -8.35 -1.68
N ALA A 89 6.15 -8.17 -1.01
CA ALA A 89 7.25 -7.38 -1.57
C ALA A 89 7.79 -8.02 -2.86
N LEU A 90 7.95 -9.34 -2.88
CA LEU A 90 8.38 -10.09 -4.06
C LEU A 90 7.34 -10.07 -5.18
N LEU A 91 6.07 -10.31 -4.87
CA LEU A 91 4.99 -10.32 -5.85
C LEU A 91 4.87 -8.96 -6.55
N LEU A 92 4.88 -7.87 -5.79
CA LEU A 92 4.81 -6.51 -6.34
C LEU A 92 6.04 -6.18 -7.20
N GLU A 93 7.23 -6.63 -6.78
CA GLU A 93 8.46 -6.45 -7.55
C GLU A 93 8.39 -7.19 -8.89
N GLU A 94 7.90 -8.43 -8.89
CA GLU A 94 7.78 -9.24 -10.10
C GLU A 94 6.74 -8.69 -11.07
N LEU A 95 5.56 -8.30 -10.58
CA LEU A 95 4.54 -7.63 -11.39
C LEU A 95 5.12 -6.36 -12.05
N CYS A 96 5.87 -5.56 -11.30
CA CYS A 96 6.54 -4.37 -11.82
C CYS A 96 7.55 -4.68 -12.94
N LYS A 97 8.37 -5.73 -12.75
CA LYS A 97 9.31 -6.22 -13.79
C LYS A 97 8.59 -6.79 -15.02
N LYS A 98 7.36 -7.28 -14.87
CA LYS A 98 6.50 -7.73 -15.98
C LYS A 98 5.68 -6.61 -16.63
N GLY A 99 5.89 -5.35 -16.22
CA GLY A 99 5.20 -4.19 -16.79
C GLY A 99 3.82 -3.95 -16.20
N TRP A 100 3.61 -4.30 -14.93
CA TRP A 100 2.39 -4.01 -14.20
C TRP A 100 2.69 -3.10 -13.02
N ARG A 101 2.14 -1.89 -13.07
CA ARG A 101 2.38 -0.86 -12.07
C ARG A 101 1.18 -0.75 -11.15
N LEU A 102 1.43 -0.78 -9.84
CA LEU A 102 0.42 -0.43 -8.84
C LEU A 102 0.03 1.04 -9.03
N CYS A 103 -1.27 1.27 -9.26
CA CYS A 103 -1.82 2.60 -9.51
C CYS A 103 -2.59 3.12 -8.30
N LEU A 104 -3.33 2.24 -7.65
CA LEU A 104 -4.18 2.55 -6.51
C LEU A 104 -4.24 1.36 -5.57
N ASP A 105 -4.24 1.64 -4.28
CA ASP A 105 -4.62 0.70 -3.23
C ASP A 105 -5.85 1.22 -2.49
N SER A 106 -6.70 0.30 -2.03
CA SER A 106 -7.95 0.61 -1.37
C SER A 106 -8.20 -0.34 -0.22
N ASN A 107 -8.33 0.22 0.99
CA ASN A 107 -8.57 -0.53 2.23
C ASN A 107 -10.05 -0.48 2.65
N LEU A 108 -10.96 -0.57 1.68
CA LEU A 108 -12.40 -0.62 1.93
C LEU A 108 -12.76 -1.99 2.52
N LYS A 109 -12.80 -2.08 3.86
CA LYS A 109 -13.27 -3.27 4.56
C LYS A 109 -14.76 -3.48 4.27
N GLN A 110 -15.07 -4.51 3.51
CA GLN A 110 -16.45 -4.93 3.27
C GLN A 110 -16.78 -6.11 4.18
N SER A 111 -17.64 -5.90 5.18
CA SER A 111 -17.98 -6.89 6.21
C SER A 111 -18.49 -8.22 5.63
N VAL A 112 -19.21 -8.16 4.50
CA VAL A 112 -19.80 -9.33 3.84
C VAL A 112 -18.77 -10.20 3.12
N THR A 113 -17.78 -9.59 2.46
CA THR A 113 -16.79 -10.32 1.66
C THR A 113 -15.48 -10.58 2.41
N GLY A 114 -15.27 -9.87 3.53
CA GLY A 114 -14.04 -9.96 4.33
C GLY A 114 -12.81 -9.44 3.59
N ILE A 115 -12.97 -8.67 2.50
CA ILE A 115 -11.85 -8.06 1.77
C ILE A 115 -11.20 -7.00 2.66
N ARG A 116 -9.87 -7.05 2.79
CA ARG A 116 -9.09 -6.05 3.55
C ARG A 116 -8.47 -4.98 2.67
N SER A 117 -7.90 -5.40 1.55
CA SER A 117 -7.27 -4.51 0.59
C SER A 117 -7.58 -4.96 -0.82
N THR A 118 -7.75 -3.99 -1.71
CA THR A 118 -7.77 -4.19 -3.16
C THR A 118 -6.70 -3.32 -3.80
N LEU A 119 -5.91 -3.94 -4.66
CA LEU A 119 -4.80 -3.32 -5.38
C LEU A 119 -5.14 -3.27 -6.85
N PHE A 120 -5.02 -2.10 -7.47
CA PHE A 120 -5.32 -1.89 -8.88
C PHE A 120 -4.03 -1.66 -9.65
N PHE A 121 -3.86 -2.42 -10.72
CA PHE A 121 -2.66 -2.39 -11.55
C PHE A 121 -3.02 -1.93 -12.95
N ALA A 122 -2.14 -1.15 -13.55
CA ALA A 122 -2.21 -0.78 -14.96
C ALA A 122 -0.99 -1.30 -15.71
N LYS A 123 -1.19 -1.59 -16.99
CA LYS A 123 -0.09 -1.89 -17.88
C LYS A 123 0.86 -0.70 -17.96
N ALA A 124 2.14 -0.98 -17.87
CA ALA A 124 3.24 -0.04 -17.88
C ALA A 124 4.44 -0.65 -18.61
N VAL A 125 5.45 0.17 -18.87
CA VAL A 125 6.72 -0.32 -19.38
C VAL A 125 7.36 -1.24 -18.33
N PRO A 126 7.78 -2.47 -18.69
CA PRO A 126 8.52 -3.37 -17.82
C PRO A 126 9.67 -2.67 -17.10
N ALA A 127 9.70 -2.82 -15.78
CA ALA A 127 10.76 -2.25 -14.98
C ALA A 127 12.08 -3.01 -15.18
N SER A 128 13.21 -2.35 -14.91
CA SER A 128 14.54 -2.97 -15.00
C SER A 128 14.67 -4.16 -14.04
N SER A 129 15.51 -5.14 -14.38
CA SER A 129 15.89 -6.25 -13.48
C SER A 129 16.49 -5.78 -12.14
N GLU A 130 17.05 -4.57 -12.10
CA GLU A 130 17.57 -3.92 -10.90
C GLU A 130 16.49 -3.29 -10.02
N THR A 131 15.23 -3.28 -10.46
CA THR A 131 14.10 -2.76 -9.67
C THR A 131 13.99 -3.55 -8.39
N ARG A 132 13.87 -2.83 -7.27
CA ARG A 132 13.68 -3.42 -5.95
C ARG A 132 12.45 -2.84 -5.27
N ILE A 133 11.64 -3.70 -4.67
CA ILE A 133 10.53 -3.30 -3.80
C ILE A 133 10.74 -3.90 -2.42
N PHE A 134 10.69 -3.06 -1.40
CA PHE A 134 10.73 -3.52 -0.01
C PHE A 134 9.45 -3.10 0.73
N CYS A 135 9.16 -3.81 1.81
CA CYS A 135 8.03 -3.51 2.70
C CYS A 135 8.55 -3.00 4.03
N LEU A 136 8.01 -1.86 4.47
CA LEU A 136 8.11 -1.34 5.83
C LEU A 136 6.84 -1.74 6.59
N SER A 137 6.98 -2.33 7.77
CA SER A 137 5.85 -2.71 8.62
C SER A 137 6.15 -2.47 10.10
N PHE A 138 5.09 -2.32 10.89
CA PHE A 138 5.12 -2.11 12.32
C PHE A 138 4.50 -3.32 13.03
N SER A 139 5.19 -3.86 14.04
CA SER A 139 4.67 -4.94 14.86
C SER A 139 3.84 -4.42 16.03
N SER A 140 3.00 -5.29 16.59
CA SER A 140 2.29 -5.02 17.85
C SER A 140 3.20 -5.04 19.10
N THR A 141 4.48 -5.35 18.93
CA THR A 141 5.49 -5.47 19.98
C THR A 141 6.60 -4.43 19.84
N ASN A 142 6.22 -3.23 19.35
CA ASN A 142 7.08 -2.06 19.19
C ASN A 142 8.32 -2.35 18.33
N ARG A 143 8.16 -3.09 17.23
CA ARG A 143 9.23 -3.33 16.25
C ARG A 143 8.91 -2.70 14.92
N ILE A 144 9.93 -2.13 14.30
CA ILE A 144 9.89 -1.73 12.90
C ILE A 144 10.60 -2.80 12.09
N GLN A 145 9.96 -3.25 11.02
CA GLN A 145 10.40 -4.36 10.21
C GLN A 145 10.54 -3.92 8.76
N ILE A 146 11.66 -4.27 8.13
CA ILE A 146 11.88 -4.14 6.69
C ILE A 146 11.99 -5.55 6.08
N PHE A 147 11.16 -5.82 5.07
CA PHE A 147 11.17 -7.06 4.29
C PHE A 147 11.68 -6.80 2.88
N ASN A 148 12.56 -7.65 2.36
CA ASN A 148 13.22 -7.49 1.06
C ASN A 148 13.99 -6.14 0.94
N GLY A 149 14.50 -5.65 2.07
CA GLY A 149 15.21 -4.38 2.17
C GLY A 149 16.61 -4.43 1.60
N THR A 150 17.04 -3.35 0.95
CA THR A 150 18.46 -3.16 0.62
C THR A 150 19.24 -2.66 1.83
N ASN A 151 20.56 -2.84 1.83
CA ASN A 151 21.45 -2.27 2.86
C ASN A 151 21.28 -0.75 3.03
N ARG A 152 20.91 -0.01 1.97
CA ARG A 152 20.63 1.43 2.05
C ARG A 152 19.35 1.71 2.83
N ALA A 153 18.26 0.99 2.57
CA ALA A 153 17.01 1.14 3.30
C ALA A 153 17.18 0.76 4.78
N ILE A 154 17.90 -0.32 5.06
CA ILE A 154 18.22 -0.75 6.44
C ILE A 154 19.04 0.30 7.17
N ARG A 155 20.05 0.89 6.50
CA ARG A 155 20.87 1.96 7.08
C ARG A 155 20.03 3.20 7.39
N ALA A 156 19.20 3.65 6.45
CA ALA A 156 18.30 4.78 6.64
C ALA A 156 17.38 4.59 7.86
N LEU A 157 16.79 3.39 8.02
CA LEU A 157 15.99 3.08 9.21
C LEU A 157 16.80 3.15 10.51
N ARG A 158 18.03 2.62 10.53
CA ARG A 158 18.90 2.69 11.71
C ARG A 158 19.25 4.13 12.09
N GLU A 159 19.49 4.98 11.08
CA GLU A 159 19.80 6.39 11.28
C GLU A 159 18.60 7.15 11.86
N CYS A 160 17.37 6.93 11.36
CA CYS A 160 16.16 7.55 11.90
C CYS A 160 15.84 7.12 13.33
N VAL A 161 16.01 5.83 13.66
CA VAL A 161 15.67 5.32 14.99
C VAL A 161 16.73 5.67 16.04
N GLY A 162 17.98 5.94 15.61
CA GLY A 162 19.07 6.39 16.47
C GLY A 162 19.69 5.31 17.38
N GLY A 163 20.85 5.61 17.95
CA GLY A 163 21.66 4.69 18.78
C GLY A 163 21.18 4.46 20.22
N LYS A 164 20.02 5.02 20.63
CA LYS A 164 19.57 5.04 22.04
C LYS A 164 18.39 4.11 22.35
N HIS A 165 17.82 3.42 21.36
CA HIS A 165 16.56 2.67 21.54
C HIS A 165 16.62 1.21 21.06
N LEU A 166 17.80 0.60 20.97
CA LEU A 166 18.03 -0.63 20.22
C LEU A 166 18.04 -1.89 21.09
N ASN A 167 16.90 -2.60 21.18
CA ASN A 167 16.96 -4.05 21.42
C ASN A 167 16.99 -4.73 20.05
N LYS A 168 18.21 -5.08 19.61
CA LYS A 168 18.49 -5.64 18.30
C LYS A 168 18.09 -7.11 18.24
N LYS A 169 17.22 -7.46 17.28
CA LYS A 169 17.08 -8.84 16.79
C LYS A 169 17.19 -8.78 15.27
N GLU A 170 18.41 -9.00 14.76
CA GLU A 170 18.58 -9.34 13.36
C GLU A 170 18.22 -10.81 13.20
N ASN A 171 17.24 -11.12 12.35
CA ASN A 171 16.96 -12.50 12.01
C ASN A 171 17.88 -12.89 10.85
N ASP A 172 18.63 -13.97 11.04
CA ASP A 172 19.87 -14.33 10.34
C ASP A 172 19.70 -14.78 8.87
N SER A 173 18.54 -14.51 8.27
CA SER A 173 18.20 -14.96 6.91
C SER A 173 18.41 -13.90 5.81
N GLY A 174 18.78 -12.67 6.17
CA GLY A 174 18.97 -11.55 5.22
C GLY A 174 17.70 -11.05 4.52
N ARG A 175 16.54 -11.66 4.79
CA ARG A 175 15.24 -11.32 4.17
C ARG A 175 14.46 -10.27 4.96
N ILE A 176 14.74 -10.18 6.26
CA ILE A 176 13.99 -9.39 7.24
C ILE A 176 14.97 -8.70 8.15
N PHE A 177 14.89 -7.38 8.20
CA PHE A 177 15.57 -6.57 9.19
C PHE A 177 14.55 -6.07 10.21
N GLU A 178 14.84 -6.23 11.50
CA GLU A 178 13.95 -5.80 12.57
C GLU A 178 14.71 -4.99 13.62
N ILE A 179 14.08 -3.92 14.06
CA ILE A 179 14.56 -3.05 15.13
C ILE A 179 13.45 -2.89 16.16
N SER A 180 13.70 -3.29 17.41
CA SER A 180 12.79 -2.97 18.51
C SER A 180 13.07 -1.55 18.95
N ILE A 181 12.02 -0.78 19.20
CA ILE A 181 12.13 0.55 19.79
C ILE A 181 11.52 0.55 21.19
N GLN A 182 12.05 1.42 22.06
CA GLN A 182 11.56 1.51 23.44
C GLN A 182 10.08 1.92 23.48
N ASN A 183 9.41 1.58 24.59
CA ASN A 183 7.95 1.66 24.80
C ASN A 183 7.31 3.05 24.61
N GLU A 184 8.06 4.10 24.26
CA GLU A 184 7.51 5.40 23.91
C GLU A 184 6.78 5.44 22.56
N TYR A 185 6.89 4.38 21.76
CA TYR A 185 6.24 4.24 20.46
C TYR A 185 5.33 3.02 20.47
N ALA A 186 4.16 3.17 21.08
CA ALA A 186 3.22 2.08 21.29
C ALA A 186 2.46 1.70 20.00
N PHE A 187 3.16 1.16 18.98
CA PHE A 187 2.53 0.70 17.74
C PHE A 187 1.47 -0.40 18.00
N GLY A 188 1.66 -1.19 19.06
CA GLY A 188 0.72 -2.24 19.48
C GLY A 188 -0.55 -1.75 20.16
N PHE A 189 -0.54 -0.56 20.75
CA PHE A 189 -1.69 0.00 21.48
C PHE A 189 -2.54 0.95 20.63
N MET A 190 -2.09 1.36 19.45
CA MET A 190 -2.93 2.14 18.51
C MET A 190 -4.24 1.44 18.14
N TYR A 191 -4.33 0.11 18.29
CA TYR A 191 -5.49 -0.68 17.85
C TYR A 191 -5.95 -1.73 18.89
N ALA A 192 -5.57 -1.59 20.16
CA ALA A 192 -6.13 -2.43 21.22
C ALA A 192 -7.59 -2.05 21.47
N VAL A 193 -8.50 -2.57 20.64
CA VAL A 193 -9.95 -2.50 20.84
C VAL A 193 -10.26 -3.33 22.08
N GLY A 194 -10.30 -2.69 23.24
CA GLY A 194 -10.68 -3.33 24.50
C GLY A 194 -9.98 -2.81 25.77
N ALA A 195 -8.95 -1.97 25.67
CA ALA A 195 -8.44 -1.26 26.84
C ALA A 195 -9.16 0.08 26.96
N ASN A 196 -9.67 0.41 28.14
CA ASN A 196 -10.40 1.65 28.47
C ASN A 196 -9.58 2.94 28.34
N GLU A 197 -8.47 2.91 27.61
CA GLU A 197 -7.59 4.04 27.37
C GLU A 197 -7.38 4.18 25.87
N SER A 198 -7.90 5.29 25.33
CA SER A 198 -7.58 5.75 23.98
C SER A 198 -6.05 5.75 23.82
N PRO A 199 -5.48 5.24 22.71
CA PRO A 199 -4.06 5.44 22.45
C PRO A 199 -3.74 6.93 22.61
N LYS A 200 -2.83 7.26 23.52
CA LYS A 200 -2.56 8.65 23.89
C LYS A 200 -2.19 9.38 22.59
N LEU A 201 -2.91 10.44 22.25
CA LEU A 201 -2.75 11.21 21.00
C LEU A 201 -1.27 11.56 20.69
N HIS A 202 -0.47 11.72 21.74
CA HIS A 202 0.97 11.98 21.71
C HIS A 202 1.80 10.84 21.06
N ASP A 203 1.36 9.58 21.17
CA ASP A 203 2.07 8.43 20.61
C ASP A 203 1.88 8.36 19.09
N ALA A 204 0.69 8.70 18.60
CA ALA A 204 0.40 8.76 17.16
C ALA A 204 1.20 9.87 16.46
N ALA A 205 1.35 11.04 17.11
CA ALA A 205 2.17 12.13 16.58
C ALA A 205 3.65 11.74 16.45
N LYS A 206 4.22 11.08 17.47
CA LYS A 206 5.60 10.56 17.43
C LYS A 206 5.80 9.54 16.31
N VAL A 207 4.85 8.62 16.16
CA VAL A 207 4.86 7.61 15.09
C VAL A 207 4.81 8.26 13.71
N ASN A 208 3.92 9.25 13.53
CA ASN A 208 3.79 9.97 12.26
C ASN A 208 5.04 10.82 11.95
N ALA A 209 5.67 11.43 12.96
CA ALA A 209 6.93 12.14 12.78
C ALA A 209 8.06 11.20 12.34
N LEU A 210 8.20 10.04 13.00
CA LEU A 210 9.17 9.01 12.59
C LEU A 210 8.87 8.48 11.18
N LEU A 211 7.60 8.28 10.83
CA LEU A 211 7.20 7.89 9.48
C LEU A 211 7.58 8.96 8.45
N ALA A 212 7.33 10.23 8.72
CA ALA A 212 7.71 11.32 7.83
C ALA A 212 9.23 11.35 7.60
N GLU A 213 10.01 11.23 8.67
CA GLU A 213 11.48 11.17 8.60
C GLU A 213 11.96 9.95 7.79
N LEU A 214 11.36 8.77 8.00
CA LEU A 214 11.68 7.57 7.22
C LEU A 214 11.37 7.75 5.73
N PHE A 215 10.23 8.37 5.39
CA PHE A 215 9.87 8.66 4.00
C PHE A 215 10.88 9.61 3.35
N GLU A 216 11.30 10.64 4.07
CA GLU A 216 12.33 11.59 3.62
C GLU A 216 13.66 10.88 3.39
N ARG A 217 14.17 10.13 4.38
CA ARG A 217 15.43 9.37 4.25
C ARG A 217 15.41 8.32 3.15
N PHE A 218 14.27 7.64 2.96
CA PHE A 218 14.11 6.71 1.86
C PHE A 218 14.11 7.42 0.51
N SER A 219 13.52 8.62 0.42
CA SER A 219 13.56 9.48 -0.76
C SER A 219 15.00 9.90 -1.10
N GLU A 220 15.80 10.32 -0.10
CA GLU A 220 17.23 10.63 -0.26
C GLU A 220 18.02 9.43 -0.80
N CYS A 221 17.63 8.21 -0.41
CA CYS A 221 18.22 6.97 -0.92
C CYS A 221 17.75 6.56 -2.32
N GLY A 222 16.82 7.33 -2.92
CA GLY A 222 16.21 7.09 -4.22
C GLY A 222 15.06 6.09 -4.22
N PHE A 223 14.45 5.82 -3.07
CA PHE A 223 13.22 5.04 -2.96
C PHE A 223 12.00 5.95 -3.04
N LYS A 224 10.92 5.45 -3.62
CA LYS A 224 9.64 6.14 -3.71
C LYS A 224 8.55 5.30 -3.08
N HIS A 225 7.58 5.92 -2.42
CA HIS A 225 6.38 5.21 -1.97
C HIS A 225 5.64 4.58 -3.16
N TYR A 226 5.43 3.27 -3.08
CA TYR A 226 4.81 2.48 -4.13
C TYR A 226 3.32 2.24 -3.87
N GLY A 227 2.96 1.91 -2.63
CA GLY A 227 1.58 1.67 -2.21
C GLY A 227 1.50 1.11 -0.81
N THR A 228 0.28 0.93 -0.32
CA THR A 228 0.00 0.45 1.03
C THR A 228 -0.96 -0.74 0.99
N VAL A 229 -0.74 -1.75 1.83
CA VAL A 229 -1.58 -2.96 1.86
C VAL A 229 -1.87 -3.40 3.29
N ASN A 230 -3.14 -3.59 3.60
CA ASN A 230 -3.61 -4.13 4.86
C ASN A 230 -3.72 -5.66 4.81
N LEU A 231 -2.63 -6.35 5.14
CA LEU A 231 -2.57 -7.81 5.10
C LEU A 231 -3.25 -8.48 6.30
N LYS A 232 -3.18 -7.87 7.49
CA LYS A 232 -3.52 -8.52 8.77
C LYS A 232 -4.64 -7.85 9.57
N GLY A 233 -5.07 -6.65 9.18
CA GLY A 233 -6.13 -5.90 9.86
C GLY A 233 -5.65 -5.04 11.03
N THR A 234 -4.38 -5.13 11.43
CA THR A 234 -3.78 -4.39 12.54
C THR A 234 -2.97 -3.20 12.05
N THR A 235 -1.87 -3.45 11.35
CA THR A 235 -0.98 -2.42 10.81
C THR A 235 -0.85 -2.59 9.30
N ASP A 236 -0.79 -1.46 8.61
CA ASP A 236 -0.57 -1.44 7.19
C ASP A 236 0.89 -1.78 6.84
N CYS A 237 1.06 -2.41 5.69
CA CYS A 237 2.36 -2.67 5.07
C CYS A 237 2.61 -1.60 4.02
N ILE A 238 3.69 -0.84 4.18
CA ILE A 238 4.03 0.29 3.32
C ILE A 238 5.15 -0.15 2.37
N PHE A 239 4.90 -0.10 1.07
CA PHE A 239 5.85 -0.57 0.07
C PHE A 239 6.61 0.60 -0.56
N PHE A 240 7.91 0.41 -0.75
CA PHE A 240 8.80 1.37 -1.40
C PHE A 240 9.48 0.73 -2.60
N ILE A 241 9.61 1.48 -3.68
CA ILE A 241 10.23 1.04 -4.93
C ILE A 241 11.45 1.88 -5.26
N LYS A 242 12.51 1.24 -5.77
CA LYS A 242 13.61 1.89 -6.47
C LYS A 242 13.73 1.31 -7.87
N THR A 243 13.65 2.17 -8.87
CA THR A 243 13.79 1.82 -10.30
C THR A 243 14.80 2.74 -10.96
N ARG A 244 15.66 2.20 -11.83
CA ARG A 244 16.60 3.00 -12.64
C ARG A 244 15.89 3.83 -13.71
N ARG A 245 14.70 3.41 -14.14
CA ARG A 245 13.85 4.19 -15.03
C ARG A 245 12.74 4.82 -14.21
N VAL A 246 12.82 6.12 -14.02
CA VAL A 246 11.68 6.92 -13.54
C VAL A 246 10.53 6.57 -14.48
N PHE A 247 9.46 5.94 -13.97
CA PHE A 247 8.17 6.00 -14.65
C PHE A 247 7.95 7.48 -14.89
N ARG A 248 7.94 7.94 -16.15
CA ARG A 248 7.70 9.36 -16.44
C ARG A 248 6.37 9.70 -15.78
N SER A 249 6.43 10.35 -14.62
CA SER A 249 5.29 11.01 -14.02
C SER A 249 5.13 12.28 -14.82
N GLU A 250 4.02 12.39 -15.55
CA GLU A 250 3.55 13.72 -15.95
C GLU A 250 3.39 14.60 -14.70
N PRO A 251 3.60 15.93 -14.83
CA PRO A 251 3.53 16.85 -13.69
C PRO A 251 2.19 16.71 -12.94
N TRP A 252 2.27 16.74 -11.62
CA TRP A 252 1.14 16.65 -10.72
C TRP A 252 0.40 17.99 -10.72
N ASN A 253 -0.92 17.97 -10.98
CA ASN A 253 -1.79 19.11 -10.73
C ASN A 253 -2.55 18.83 -9.43
N ALA A 254 -2.16 19.47 -8.34
CA ALA A 254 -2.93 19.39 -7.10
C ALA A 254 -4.25 20.17 -7.27
N VAL A 255 -5.39 19.55 -6.92
CA VAL A 255 -6.68 20.23 -6.85
C VAL A 255 -7.18 20.10 -5.41
N VAL A 256 -7.12 21.20 -4.66
CA VAL A 256 -7.65 21.25 -3.30
C VAL A 256 -9.14 21.57 -3.39
N ALA A 257 -10.00 20.60 -3.07
CA ALA A 257 -11.43 20.82 -2.91
C ALA A 257 -11.73 21.05 -1.43
N ARG A 258 -11.99 22.30 -1.04
CA ARG A 258 -12.51 22.63 0.29
C ARG A 258 -14.03 22.48 0.27
N GLU A 259 -14.55 21.49 1.00
CA GLU A 259 -15.97 21.43 1.34
C GLU A 259 -16.12 21.60 2.85
N SER A 260 -17.06 22.46 3.25
CA SER A 260 -17.13 23.03 4.59
C SER A 260 -17.34 22.00 5.71
N ARG A 261 -16.54 22.20 6.76
CA ARG A 261 -16.71 21.76 8.16
C ARG A 261 -16.85 20.24 8.35
N SER A 262 -15.69 19.57 8.41
CA SER A 262 -15.28 18.56 9.42
C SER A 262 -14.24 17.58 8.86
N ILE A 263 -14.04 17.55 7.53
CA ILE A 263 -13.10 16.67 6.85
C ILE A 263 -12.51 17.42 5.66
N ALA A 264 -11.19 17.57 5.63
CA ALA A 264 -10.49 18.12 4.48
C ALA A 264 -10.10 17.00 3.53
N TRP A 265 -10.52 17.11 2.27
CA TRP A 265 -10.16 16.16 1.23
C TRP A 265 -9.01 16.73 0.41
N ILE A 266 -7.85 16.07 0.43
CA ILE A 266 -6.78 16.36 -0.53
C ILE A 266 -6.88 15.35 -1.67
N TYR A 267 -7.31 15.82 -2.83
CA TYR A 267 -7.26 15.06 -4.07
C TYR A 267 -6.01 15.44 -4.84
N CYS A 268 -5.07 14.50 -4.95
CA CYS A 268 -3.96 14.63 -5.90
C CYS A 268 -4.31 13.83 -7.16
N VAL A 269 -4.64 14.56 -8.23
CA VAL A 269 -5.01 13.98 -9.52
C VAL A 269 -3.90 14.26 -10.52
N SER A 270 -3.27 13.21 -11.05
CA SER A 270 -2.60 13.29 -12.35
C SER A 270 -3.44 12.53 -13.38
N ARG A 271 -3.23 12.80 -14.67
CA ARG A 271 -3.95 12.11 -15.77
C ARG A 271 -3.86 10.57 -15.72
N THR A 272 -2.91 10.01 -14.96
CA THR A 272 -2.65 8.57 -14.87
C THR A 272 -2.61 8.00 -13.44
N ASN A 273 -2.86 8.81 -12.41
CA ASN A 273 -2.90 8.39 -11.00
C ASN A 273 -3.86 9.28 -10.20
N LEU A 274 -4.77 8.64 -9.48
CA LEU A 274 -5.55 9.25 -8.40
C LEU A 274 -4.95 8.78 -7.08
N ARG A 275 -4.46 9.70 -6.25
CA ARG A 275 -4.10 9.41 -4.86
C ARG A 275 -5.00 10.22 -3.94
N VAL A 276 -5.70 9.52 -3.05
CA VAL A 276 -6.59 10.11 -2.06
C VAL A 276 -5.90 9.99 -0.71
N PHE A 277 -5.61 11.12 -0.08
CA PHE A 277 -5.11 11.15 1.29
C PHE A 277 -6.25 11.54 2.22
N PHE A 278 -6.36 10.81 3.33
CA PHE A 278 -7.34 11.08 4.38
C PHE A 278 -6.64 11.80 5.53
N SER A 279 -7.13 12.99 5.89
CA SER A 279 -6.76 13.65 7.14
C SER A 279 -8.01 14.17 7.84
N GLN A 280 -8.12 13.85 9.13
CA GLN A 280 -9.16 14.40 10.00
C GLN A 280 -8.72 15.68 10.72
N ASN A 281 -7.49 16.17 10.46
CA ASN A 281 -6.92 17.34 11.14
C ASN A 281 -6.31 18.33 10.14
N GLU A 282 -6.68 19.61 10.25
CA GLU A 282 -6.22 20.70 9.37
C GLU A 282 -4.69 20.87 9.41
N SER A 283 -4.06 20.66 10.57
CA SER A 283 -2.60 20.77 10.70
C SER A 283 -1.83 19.66 9.96
N SER A 284 -2.46 18.51 9.74
CA SER A 284 -1.88 17.43 8.91
C SER A 284 -2.09 17.65 7.41
N VAL A 285 -3.11 18.43 7.03
CA VAL A 285 -3.35 18.82 5.63
C VAL A 285 -2.21 19.72 5.15
N ASP A 286 -1.84 20.73 5.94
CA ASP A 286 -0.77 21.66 5.58
C ASP A 286 0.61 20.97 5.50
N ALA A 287 0.88 20.00 6.39
CA ALA A 287 2.08 19.18 6.34
C ALA A 287 2.12 18.25 5.12
N ILE A 288 1.00 17.63 4.74
CA ILE A 288 0.91 16.81 3.53
C ILE A 288 1.10 17.69 2.29
N THR A 289 0.49 18.88 2.27
CA THR A 289 0.55 19.78 1.10
C THR A 289 1.96 20.30 0.85
N SER A 290 2.73 20.62 1.91
CA SER A 290 4.12 21.07 1.79
C SER A 290 5.11 19.97 1.38
N ILE A 291 4.81 18.70 1.69
CA ILE A 291 5.62 17.54 1.30
C ILE A 291 5.41 17.17 -0.18
N PHE A 292 4.20 17.34 -0.71
CA PHE A 292 3.84 16.86 -2.06
C PHE A 292 3.79 17.94 -3.15
N VAL A 293 3.77 19.22 -2.80
CA VAL A 293 3.77 20.33 -3.75
C VAL A 293 4.93 21.26 -3.42
N PRO A 294 6.11 21.13 -4.07
CA PRO A 294 7.12 22.17 -3.98
C PRO A 294 6.54 23.47 -4.54
N ALA A 295 6.81 24.60 -3.87
CA ALA A 295 6.37 25.92 -4.30
C ALA A 295 6.83 26.18 -5.74
N PHE A 296 5.91 26.05 -6.70
CA PHE A 296 6.11 26.44 -8.08
C PHE A 296 5.25 27.68 -8.35
N GLU A 297 5.87 28.68 -8.96
CA GLU A 297 5.16 29.85 -9.48
C GLU A 297 4.04 29.40 -10.41
N ALA A 298 2.84 29.94 -10.18
CA ALA A 298 1.67 29.62 -10.99
C ALA A 298 1.97 29.92 -12.47
N PRO A 299 1.68 29.01 -13.41
CA PRO A 299 1.78 29.32 -14.82
C PRO A 299 0.74 30.39 -15.19
N PRO A 300 0.98 31.18 -16.23
CA PRO A 300 0.09 32.26 -16.63
C PRO A 300 -1.32 31.74 -16.99
N ALA A 301 -2.32 32.59 -16.75
CA ALA A 301 -3.75 32.26 -16.66
C ALA A 301 -4.39 31.72 -17.96
N ASP A 302 -3.63 31.67 -19.05
CA ASP A 302 -4.02 31.34 -20.41
C ASP A 302 -3.93 29.83 -20.74
N ARG A 303 -3.58 28.96 -19.77
CA ARG A 303 -3.56 27.49 -19.95
C ARG A 303 -4.62 26.69 -19.18
N TYR A 304 -5.73 27.32 -18.76
CA TYR A 304 -6.86 26.57 -18.22
C TYR A 304 -7.69 25.94 -19.36
N VAL A 305 -7.46 24.65 -19.64
CA VAL A 305 -8.40 23.83 -20.41
C VAL A 305 -9.57 23.48 -19.49
N GLY A 306 -10.76 23.98 -19.81
CA GLY A 306 -11.95 23.93 -18.96
C GLY A 306 -12.32 22.51 -18.50
N PHE A 307 -12.23 22.29 -17.18
CA PHE A 307 -12.99 21.25 -16.51
C PHE A 307 -14.32 21.85 -16.06
N LYS A 308 -15.43 21.34 -16.61
CA LYS A 308 -16.77 21.65 -16.10
C LYS A 308 -16.86 21.14 -14.66
N HIS A 309 -17.13 22.05 -13.72
CA HIS A 309 -17.54 21.72 -12.37
C HIS A 309 -18.78 20.80 -12.41
N ALA A 310 -18.63 19.54 -12.00
CA ALA A 310 -19.76 18.70 -11.64
C ALA A 310 -20.04 18.91 -10.14
N VAL A 311 -20.95 19.83 -9.82
CA VAL A 311 -21.47 20.00 -8.47
C VAL A 311 -22.49 18.89 -8.22
N PHE A 312 -22.14 17.89 -7.41
CA PHE A 312 -23.12 16.95 -6.86
C PHE A 312 -23.76 17.60 -5.62
N SER A 313 -24.86 18.33 -5.81
CA SER A 313 -25.72 18.70 -4.69
C SER A 313 -26.60 17.50 -4.30
N ARG A 314 -26.36 16.89 -3.14
CA ARG A 314 -27.42 16.12 -2.47
C ARG A 314 -28.29 17.10 -1.69
N ARG A 315 -29.55 17.25 -2.10
CA ARG A 315 -30.60 17.74 -1.21
C ARG A 315 -30.83 16.66 -0.15
N LEU A 316 -30.98 17.13 1.09
CA LEU A 316 -31.15 16.40 2.35
C LEU A 316 -32.11 15.21 2.25
#